data_AF-A0A815TVM3-F1
#
_entry.id   AF-A0A815TVM3-F1
#
_cell.length_a   1.000
_cell.length_b   1.000
_cell.length_c   1.000
_cell.angle_alpha   90.00
_cell.angle_beta   90.00
_cell.angle_gamma   90.00
#
_symmetry.space_group_name_H-M   'P 1'
#
loop_
_entity.id
_entity.type
_entity.pdbx_description
1 polymer ?
#
loop_
_entity_poly.entity_id
_entity_poly.type
_entity_poly.pdbx_seq_one_letter_code
_entity_poly.pdbx_strand_id
1 'polypeptide(L)'
;DSSQVDVHWQPYSTLCHACTLKYNFIGKYETIQEDLDLLRVQLGLNTTNWNIKNNFSTGKTKENYKLLYSKLPNHLICNLKHFYQEDFKLFNYQVEDYLIDNQKVQCSSQSYRRFSI
;
A
#
# COMPACT_ATOMS: atom_id res chain seq x y z
N ASP A 1 3.52 -24.88 -15.34
CA ASP A 1 2.53 -24.91 -14.26
C ASP A 1 2.04 -23.49 -14.05
N SER A 2 0.80 -23.19 -14.41
CA SER A 2 0.24 -21.83 -14.50
C SER A 2 -0.34 -21.33 -13.18
N SER A 3 0.01 -21.98 -12.06
CA SER A 3 -0.53 -21.75 -10.72
C SER A 3 0.28 -20.77 -9.86
N GLN A 4 1.42 -20.27 -10.36
CA GLN A 4 2.28 -19.35 -9.61
C GLN A 4 1.88 -17.89 -9.85
N VAL A 5 1.46 -17.20 -8.79
CA VAL A 5 1.27 -15.74 -8.82
C VAL A 5 2.65 -15.09 -8.97
N ASP A 6 2.79 -14.25 -10.00
CA ASP A 6 4.01 -13.48 -10.24
C ASP A 6 4.43 -12.73 -8.97
N VAL A 7 5.71 -12.79 -8.65
CA VAL A 7 6.30 -12.19 -7.45
C VAL A 7 6.01 -10.69 -7.34
N HIS A 8 5.83 -9.96 -8.44
CA HIS A 8 5.48 -8.54 -8.42
C HIS A 8 4.07 -8.26 -7.90
N TRP A 9 3.18 -9.25 -7.95
CA TRP A 9 1.79 -9.13 -7.50
C TRP A 9 1.54 -9.84 -6.18
N GLN A 10 2.50 -10.59 -5.64
CA GLN A 10 2.33 -11.24 -4.34
C GLN A 10 2.32 -10.22 -3.19
N PRO A 11 1.52 -10.46 -2.13
CA PRO A 11 1.53 -9.61 -0.94
C PRO A 11 2.92 -9.54 -0.28
N TYR A 12 3.30 -8.38 0.24
CA TYR A 12 4.55 -8.20 0.98
C TYR A 12 4.59 -9.05 2.25
N SER A 13 3.45 -9.29 2.88
CA SER A 13 3.31 -10.21 4.02
C SER A 13 3.72 -11.65 3.69
N THR A 14 3.71 -12.06 2.41
CA THR A 14 4.17 -13.38 1.97
C THR A 14 5.61 -13.37 1.45
N LEU A 15 6.04 -12.30 0.76
CA LEU A 15 7.37 -12.23 0.14
C LEU A 15 8.51 -11.93 1.12
N CYS A 16 8.30 -10.95 2.00
CA CYS A 16 9.42 -10.32 2.72
C CYS A 16 9.44 -10.65 4.22
N HIS A 17 8.49 -11.45 4.71
CA HIS A 17 8.29 -11.72 6.14
C HIS A 17 8.40 -10.44 6.99
N ALA A 18 7.81 -9.33 6.54
CA ALA A 18 8.02 -8.01 7.15
C ALA A 18 7.86 -7.99 8.69
N CYS A 19 6.97 -8.84 9.23
CA CYS A 19 6.77 -8.99 10.67
C CYS A 19 7.97 -9.54 11.46
N THR A 20 9.00 -10.11 10.82
CA THR A 20 10.19 -10.66 11.50
C THR A 20 11.27 -9.60 11.77
N LEU A 21 11.17 -8.44 11.12
CA LEU A 21 12.13 -7.35 11.29
C LEU A 21 11.58 -6.32 12.29
N LYS A 22 12.47 -5.83 13.16
CA LYS A 22 12.16 -4.72 14.07
C LYS A 22 12.52 -3.41 13.42
N TYR A 23 11.54 -2.76 12.79
CA TYR A 23 11.74 -1.46 12.16
C TYR A 23 11.86 -0.35 13.22
N ASN A 24 12.85 0.51 13.05
CA ASN A 24 12.94 1.76 13.82
C ASN A 24 12.13 2.90 13.17
N PHE A 25 11.80 2.76 11.89
CA PHE A 25 11.07 3.73 11.10
C PHE A 25 10.35 3.05 9.93
N ILE A 26 9.13 3.48 9.62
CA ILE A 26 8.36 3.06 8.44
C ILE A 26 7.82 4.35 7.81
N GLY A 27 8.32 4.70 6.62
CA GLY A 27 7.85 5.87 5.86
C GLY A 27 6.81 5.51 4.81
N LYS A 28 6.07 6.52 4.34
CA LYS A 28 5.09 6.44 3.28
C LYS A 28 5.44 7.39 2.14
N TYR A 29 5.16 6.99 0.91
CA TYR A 29 5.41 7.85 -0.25
C TYR A 29 4.56 9.13 -0.21
N GLU A 30 3.36 9.03 0.33
CA GLU A 30 2.42 10.15 0.46
C GLU A 30 2.93 11.25 1.41
N THR A 31 3.79 10.89 2.37
CA THR A 31 4.38 11.78 3.39
C THR A 31 5.90 11.78 3.33
N ILE A 32 6.46 11.48 2.15
CA ILE A 32 7.90 11.18 2.03
C ILE A 32 8.77 12.35 2.48
N GLN A 33 8.34 13.59 2.25
CA GLN A 33 9.13 14.75 2.63
C GLN A 33 9.14 14.92 4.16
N GLU A 34 7.98 14.81 4.78
CA GLU A 34 7.83 14.87 6.24
C GLU A 34 8.60 13.73 6.93
N ASP A 35 8.50 12.52 6.37
CA ASP A 35 9.19 11.33 6.86
C ASP A 35 10.71 11.47 6.83
N LEU A 36 11.23 12.06 5.76
CA LEU A 36 12.66 12.34 5.61
C LEU A 36 13.14 13.43 6.57
N ASP A 37 12.34 14.45 6.80
CA ASP A 37 12.68 15.51 7.74
C ASP A 37 12.72 14.98 9.18
N LEU A 38 11.77 14.10 9.55
CA LEU A 38 11.78 13.39 10.83
C LEU A 38 13.02 12.50 10.97
N LEU A 39 13.32 11.71 9.94
CA LEU A 39 14.49 10.82 9.94
C LEU A 39 15.80 11.61 10.07
N ARG A 40 15.91 12.75 9.39
CA ARG A 40 17.06 13.66 9.49
C ARG A 40 17.29 14.14 10.92
N VAL A 41 16.24 14.60 11.60
CA VAL A 41 16.31 15.04 13.00
C VAL A 41 16.72 13.89 13.91
N GLN A 42 16.09 12.71 13.74
CA GLN A 42 16.36 11.54 14.57
C GLN A 42 17.80 11.00 14.41
N LEU A 43 18.40 11.15 13.24
CA LEU A 43 19.78 10.74 12.96
C LEU A 43 20.83 11.82 13.28
N GLY A 44 20.42 13.01 13.74
CA GLY A 44 21.35 14.10 14.06
C GLY A 44 22.10 14.65 12.84
N LEU A 45 21.49 14.55 11.65
CA LEU A 45 22.15 14.96 10.41
C LEU A 45 22.00 16.47 10.18
N ASN A 46 23.15 17.15 10.14
CA ASN A 46 23.25 18.60 9.92
C ASN A 46 23.17 19.00 8.44
N THR A 47 22.90 18.06 7.54
CA THR A 47 22.81 18.35 6.10
C THR A 47 21.54 19.13 5.80
N THR A 48 21.67 20.27 5.14
CA THR A 48 20.54 21.08 4.68
C THR A 48 19.99 20.50 3.38
N ASN A 49 18.68 20.24 3.36
CA ASN A 49 17.87 19.86 2.21
C ASN A 49 18.08 18.43 1.68
N TRP A 50 17.41 17.46 2.30
CA TRP A 50 17.01 16.22 1.62
C TRP A 50 15.85 16.50 0.68
N ASN A 51 16.11 17.34 -0.33
CA ASN A 51 15.17 17.56 -1.42
C ASN A 51 15.23 16.31 -2.30
N ILE A 52 14.39 15.32 -2.00
CA ILE A 52 14.06 14.33 -3.02
C ILE A 52 13.36 15.12 -4.12
N LYS A 53 14.05 15.30 -5.24
CA LYS A 53 13.38 15.70 -6.48
C LYS A 53 12.33 14.62 -6.72
N ASN A 54 11.08 14.91 -6.36
CA ASN A 54 9.94 14.02 -6.53
C ASN A 54 9.68 13.85 -8.04
N ASN A 55 10.53 13.04 -8.68
CA ASN A 55 10.31 12.52 -10.03
C ASN A 55 9.26 11.41 -10.01
N PHE A 56 8.83 10.97 -8.83
CA PHE A 56 7.73 10.04 -8.62
C PHE A 56 6.43 10.84 -8.47
N SER A 57 5.63 10.85 -9.53
CA SER A 57 4.23 11.31 -9.65
C SER A 57 3.71 12.19 -8.50
N THR A 58 3.84 13.50 -8.70
CA THR A 58 3.26 14.58 -7.91
C THR A 58 1.74 14.43 -7.78
N GLY A 59 1.24 13.94 -6.64
CA GLY A 59 -0.12 14.16 -6.12
C GLY A 59 -1.31 13.54 -6.90
N LYS A 60 -1.27 13.51 -8.24
CA LYS A 60 -2.34 13.05 -9.13
C LYS A 60 -2.59 11.54 -9.06
N THR A 61 -1.70 10.80 -8.40
CA THR A 61 -1.78 9.35 -8.34
C THR A 61 -3.01 8.91 -7.57
N LYS A 62 -3.36 9.59 -6.46
CA LYS A 62 -4.47 9.18 -5.59
C LYS A 62 -5.83 9.38 -6.26
N GLU A 63 -6.11 10.55 -6.83
CA GLU A 63 -7.36 10.79 -7.55
C GLU A 63 -7.46 9.90 -8.79
N ASN A 64 -6.37 9.68 -9.51
CA ASN A 64 -6.35 8.75 -10.64
C ASN A 64 -6.67 7.32 -10.21
N TYR A 65 -6.14 6.84 -9.08
CA TYR A 65 -6.49 5.52 -8.56
C TYR A 65 -7.98 5.44 -8.20
N LYS A 66 -8.55 6.45 -7.54
CA LYS A 66 -9.99 6.49 -7.26
C LYS A 66 -10.84 6.40 -8.54
N LEU A 67 -10.43 7.09 -9.60
CA LEU A 67 -11.10 7.03 -10.91
C LEU A 67 -10.91 5.68 -11.64
N LEU A 68 -9.83 4.96 -11.37
CA LEU A 68 -9.62 3.61 -11.93
C LEU A 68 -10.47 2.58 -11.17
N TYR A 69 -10.46 2.63 -9.84
CA TYR A 69 -11.25 1.74 -8.99
C TYR A 69 -12.77 1.95 -9.15
N SER A 70 -13.21 3.17 -9.48
CA SER A 70 -14.64 3.44 -9.75
C SER A 70 -15.17 2.72 -11.00
N LYS A 71 -14.28 2.26 -11.89
CA LYS A 71 -14.65 1.48 -13.08
C LYS A 71 -14.68 -0.02 -12.82
N LEU A 72 -14.21 -0.48 -11.67
CA LEU A 72 -14.15 -1.90 -11.33
C LEU A 72 -15.47 -2.37 -10.70
N PRO A 73 -15.98 -3.57 -11.07
CA PRO A 73 -17.06 -4.22 -10.34
C PRO A 73 -16.72 -4.46 -8.87
N ASN A 74 -17.72 -4.33 -7.98
CA ASN A 74 -17.55 -4.52 -6.53
C ASN A 74 -16.90 -5.86 -6.16
N HIS A 75 -17.22 -6.95 -6.87
CA HIS A 75 -16.64 -8.26 -6.58
C HIS A 75 -15.12 -8.31 -6.82
N LEU A 76 -14.60 -7.58 -7.84
CA LEU A 76 -13.16 -7.49 -8.08
C LEU A 76 -12.47 -6.69 -6.98
N ILE A 77 -13.08 -5.58 -6.55
CA ILE A 77 -12.56 -4.78 -5.44
C ILE A 77 -12.51 -5.62 -4.16
N CYS A 78 -13.55 -6.41 -3.89
CA CYS A 78 -13.55 -7.32 -2.74
C CYS A 78 -12.48 -8.42 -2.86
N ASN A 79 -12.27 -8.98 -4.05
CA ASN A 79 -11.21 -9.96 -4.26
C ASN A 79 -9.82 -9.35 -4.02
N LEU A 80 -9.56 -8.14 -4.50
CA LEU A 80 -8.31 -7.41 -4.25
C LEU A 80 -8.14 -7.09 -2.76
N LYS A 81 -9.20 -6.59 -2.10
CA LYS A 81 -9.21 -6.32 -0.66
C LYS A 81 -8.83 -7.56 0.12
N HIS A 82 -9.46 -8.70 -0.16
CA HIS A 82 -9.19 -9.95 0.53
C HIS A 82 -7.78 -10.48 0.24
N PHE A 83 -7.30 -10.34 -1.00
CA PHE A 83 -5.97 -10.80 -1.39
C PHE A 83 -4.84 -10.02 -0.70
N TYR A 84 -4.98 -8.70 -0.57
CA TYR A 84 -3.99 -7.81 0.08
C TYR A 84 -4.34 -7.45 1.54
N GLN A 85 -5.32 -8.11 2.17
CA GLN A 85 -5.88 -7.68 3.47
C GLN A 85 -4.82 -7.55 4.58
N GLU A 86 -3.85 -8.47 4.62
CA GLU A 86 -2.80 -8.46 5.64
C GLU A 86 -1.84 -7.29 5.43
N ASP A 87 -1.55 -6.94 4.18
CA ASP A 87 -0.70 -5.81 3.83
C ASP A 87 -1.40 -4.48 4.16
N PHE A 88 -2.70 -4.35 3.84
CA PHE A 88 -3.51 -3.21 4.26
C PHE A 88 -3.42 -2.98 5.77
N LYS A 89 -3.56 -4.07 6.55
CA LYS A 89 -3.44 -4.02 8.00
C LYS A 89 -2.02 -3.68 8.46
N LEU A 90 -1.00 -4.30 7.88
CA LEU A 90 0.40 -4.12 8.27
C LEU A 90 0.88 -2.68 8.04
N PHE A 91 0.48 -2.06 6.94
CA PHE A 91 0.93 -0.72 6.55
C PHE A 91 -0.09 0.39 6.84
N ASN A 92 -1.18 0.03 7.54
CA ASN A 92 -2.24 0.93 7.95
C ASN A 92 -2.83 1.72 6.78
N TYR A 93 -3.29 0.99 5.77
CA TYR A 93 -4.07 1.48 4.63
C TYR A 93 -5.48 0.88 4.69
N GLN A 94 -6.45 1.57 4.09
CA GLN A 94 -7.83 1.10 3.99
C GLN A 94 -8.26 1.04 2.53
N VAL A 95 -9.17 0.11 2.18
CA VAL A 95 -9.66 0.04 0.79
C VAL A 95 -10.41 1.32 0.40
N GLU A 96 -11.03 1.96 1.39
CA GLU A 96 -11.77 3.21 1.28
C GLU A 96 -10.88 4.38 0.81
N ASP A 97 -9.56 4.32 1.04
CA ASP A 97 -8.61 5.32 0.55
C ASP A 97 -8.57 5.40 -0.99
N TYR A 98 -8.99 4.31 -1.66
CA TYR A 98 -8.97 4.14 -3.12
C TYR A 98 -10.37 4.19 -3.74
N LEU A 99 -11.42 4.45 -2.97
CA LEU A 99 -12.78 4.59 -3.47
C LEU A 99 -13.19 6.06 -3.61
N ILE A 100 -14.09 6.34 -4.55
CA ILE A 100 -14.79 7.64 -4.62
C ILE A 100 -15.86 7.70 -3.52
N ASP A 101 -16.20 8.90 -3.04
CA ASP A 101 -17.05 9.10 -1.85
C ASP A 101 -18.44 8.42 -1.94
N ASN A 102 -18.96 8.28 -3.15
CA ASN A 102 -20.27 7.66 -3.41
C ASN A 102 -20.22 6.15 -3.70
N GLN A 103 -19.04 5.54 -3.75
CA GLN A 103 -18.87 4.11 -4.04
C GLN A 103 -18.79 3.32 -2.74
N LYS A 104 -19.93 2.74 -2.34
CA LYS A 104 -20.00 1.83 -1.19
C LYS A 104 -19.75 0.39 -1.64
N VAL A 105 -18.65 -0.20 -1.19
CA VAL A 105 -18.30 -1.61 -1.45
C VAL A 105 -18.53 -2.41 -0.18
N GLN A 106 -19.49 -3.34 -0.23
CA GLN A 106 -19.75 -4.29 0.86
C GLN A 106 -19.12 -5.63 0.49
N CYS A 107 -18.08 -6.03 1.21
CA CYS A 107 -17.42 -7.32 1.03
C CYS A 107 -17.91 -8.27 2.13
N SER A 108 -18.45 -9.43 1.74
CA SER A 108 -18.71 -10.50 2.68
C SER A 108 -17.39 -10.97 3.29
N SER A 109 -17.38 -11.34 4.57
CA SER A 109 -16.23 -11.97 5.21
C SER A 109 -16.01 -13.35 4.57
N GLN A 110 -15.20 -13.41 3.53
CA GLN A 110 -14.83 -14.65 2.87
C GLN A 110 -13.36 -14.92 3.15
N SER A 111 -13.05 -16.10 3.67
CA SER A 111 -11.67 -16.53 3.86
C SER A 111 -11.03 -16.74 2.49
N TYR A 112 -10.16 -15.83 2.08
CA TYR A 112 -9.32 -16.06 0.92
C TYR A 112 -8.39 -17.24 1.26
N ARG A 113 -8.46 -18.33 0.49
CA ARG A 113 -7.47 -19.41 0.65
C ARG A 113 -6.14 -18.81 0.21
N ARG A 114 -5.20 -18.65 1.13
CA ARG A 114 -3.79 -18.42 0.77
C ARG A 114 -3.44 -19.48 -0.27
N PHE A 115 -2.99 -19.06 -1.45
CA PHE A 115 -2.37 -19.97 -2.38
C PHE A 115 -1.22 -20.65 -1.62
N SER A 116 -1.21 -21.98 -1.63
CA SER A 116 -0.08 -22.73 -1.11
C SER A 116 1.13 -22.37 -1.97
N ILE A 117 2.13 -21.73 -1.35
CA ILE A 117 3.46 -21.57 -1.93
C ILE A 117 4.11 -22.95 -1.98
#